data_AF-A0A2M7CTP7-F1
#
_entry.id   AF-A0A2M7CTP7-F1
#
_cell.length_a   1.000
_cell.length_b   1.000
_cell.length_c   1.000
_cell.angle_alpha   90.00
_cell.angle_beta   90.00
_cell.angle_gamma   90.00
#
_symmetry.space_group_name_H-M   'P 1'
#
loop_
_entity.id
_entity.type
_entity.pdbx_description
1 polymer ?
#
loop_
_entity_poly.entity_id
_entity_poly.type
_entity_poly.pdbx_seq_one_letter_code
_entity_poly.pdbx_strand_id
1 'polypeptide(L)'
;MARVRNAVAANVPDYRQRGLSGEQATALASEIEQSVGYLFANCQLEPAADAALHGLLAQLLQGAAALRRDPAADDGMPSVLAALASYPRLFLDTQWRTLP
;
A
#
# COMPACT_ATOMS: atom_id res chain seq x y z
N MET A 1 -8.25 -3.16 -2.26
CA MET A 1 -6.93 -3.61 -1.75
C MET A 1 -6.10 -4.42 -2.75
N ALA A 2 -6.67 -5.34 -3.55
CA ALA A 2 -5.89 -6.16 -4.50
C ALA A 2 -5.02 -5.36 -5.50
N ARG A 3 -5.52 -4.23 -6.03
CA ARG A 3 -4.76 -3.35 -6.94
C ARG A 3 -3.48 -2.82 -6.29
N VAL A 4 -3.58 -2.28 -5.08
CA VAL A 4 -2.43 -1.84 -4.26
C VAL A 4 -1.44 -2.97 -4.07
N ARG A 5 -1.92 -4.15 -3.65
CA ARG A 5 -1.07 -5.32 -3.41
C ARG A 5 -0.32 -5.77 -4.68
N ASN A 6 -0.98 -5.75 -5.83
CA ASN A 6 -0.35 -6.14 -7.10
C ASN A 6 0.70 -5.11 -7.55
N ALA A 7 0.42 -3.81 -7.42
CA ALA A 7 1.38 -2.76 -7.73
C ALA A 7 2.63 -2.87 -6.85
N VAL A 8 2.46 -3.13 -5.55
CA VAL A 8 3.57 -3.34 -4.62
C VAL A 8 4.33 -4.62 -4.96
N ALA A 9 3.63 -5.74 -5.18
CA ALA A 9 4.26 -7.01 -5.53
C ALA A 9 5.15 -6.92 -6.78
N ALA A 10 4.77 -6.12 -7.77
CA ALA A 10 5.57 -5.89 -8.97
C ALA A 10 6.89 -5.15 -8.71
N ASN A 11 6.96 -4.37 -7.62
CA ASN A 11 8.12 -3.56 -7.25
C ASN A 11 9.00 -4.19 -6.16
N VAL A 12 8.50 -5.20 -5.42
CA VAL A 12 9.23 -5.84 -4.32
C VAL A 12 10.57 -6.46 -4.75
N PRO A 13 10.69 -7.17 -5.88
CA PRO A 13 11.97 -7.76 -6.29
C PRO A 13 13.07 -6.69 -6.46
N ASP A 14 12.76 -5.61 -7.17
CA ASP A 14 13.69 -4.51 -7.41
C ASP A 14 14.04 -3.78 -6.11
N TYR A 15 13.03 -3.46 -5.31
CA TYR A 15 13.22 -2.83 -4.00
C TYR A 15 14.21 -3.60 -3.12
N ARG A 16 14.07 -4.93 -3.04
CA ARG A 16 14.97 -5.77 -2.22
C ARG A 16 16.38 -5.89 -2.78
N GLN A 17 16.53 -5.89 -4.10
CA GLN A 17 17.83 -6.08 -4.75
C GLN A 17 18.64 -4.79 -4.80
N ARG A 18 17.98 -3.65 -5.06
CA ARG A 18 18.64 -2.39 -5.39
C ARG A 18 17.91 -1.12 -4.94
N GLY A 19 16.78 -1.25 -4.24
CA GLY A 19 15.87 -0.13 -4.00
C GLY A 19 15.02 0.23 -5.22
N LEU A 20 14.20 1.27 -5.09
CA LEU A 20 13.39 1.79 -6.19
C LEU A 20 14.10 2.95 -6.88
N SER A 21 13.98 3.03 -8.21
CA SER A 21 14.30 4.28 -8.91
C SER A 21 13.29 5.38 -8.57
N GLY A 22 13.64 6.64 -8.81
CA GLY A 22 12.71 7.77 -8.64
C GLY A 22 11.43 7.62 -9.46
N GLU A 23 11.54 7.07 -10.68
CA GLU A 23 10.40 6.80 -11.55
C GLU A 23 9.51 5.67 -10.98
N GLN A 24 10.11 4.56 -10.54
CA GLN A 24 9.39 3.44 -9.93
C GLN A 24 8.67 3.88 -8.65
N ALA A 25 9.35 4.66 -7.80
CA ALA A 25 8.77 5.18 -6.57
C ALA A 25 7.60 6.14 -6.86
N THR A 26 7.75 7.05 -7.83
CA THR A 26 6.69 7.98 -8.25
C THR A 26 5.49 7.24 -8.84
N ALA A 27 5.73 6.25 -9.71
CA ALA A 27 4.68 5.45 -10.32
C ALA A 27 3.93 4.61 -9.26
N LEU A 28 4.66 3.94 -8.36
CA LEU A 28 4.07 3.15 -7.28
C LEU A 28 3.25 4.03 -6.34
N ALA A 29 3.78 5.18 -5.92
CA ALA A 29 3.05 6.14 -5.09
C ALA A 29 1.74 6.57 -5.77
N SER A 30 1.77 6.89 -7.07
CA SER A 30 0.59 7.29 -7.83
C SER A 30 -0.47 6.19 -7.90
N GLU A 31 -0.08 4.93 -8.09
CA GLU A 31 -1.02 3.81 -8.09
C GLU A 31 -1.64 3.58 -6.70
N ILE A 32 -0.86 3.76 -5.63
CA ILE A 32 -1.37 3.68 -4.25
C ILE A 32 -2.41 4.77 -4.00
N GLU A 33 -2.07 6.04 -4.27
CA GLU A 33 -2.98 7.18 -4.04
C GLU A 33 -4.28 7.04 -4.84
N GLN A 34 -4.21 6.69 -6.13
CA GLN A 34 -5.40 6.48 -6.95
C GLN A 34 -6.27 5.32 -6.42
N SER A 35 -5.64 4.21 -6.03
CA SER A 35 -6.35 3.05 -5.48
C SER A 35 -7.01 3.37 -4.14
N VAL A 36 -6.31 4.11 -3.27
CA VAL A 36 -6.84 4.53 -1.97
C VAL A 36 -7.98 5.54 -2.16
N GLY A 37 -7.82 6.52 -3.05
CA GLY A 37 -8.87 7.48 -3.39
C GLY A 37 -10.14 6.79 -3.91
N TYR A 38 -9.99 5.76 -4.75
CA TYR A 38 -11.11 4.94 -5.19
C TYR A 38 -11.78 4.20 -4.01
N LEU A 39 -11.01 3.64 -3.07
CA LEU A 39 -11.57 2.94 -1.92
C LEU A 39 -12.36 3.87 -1.00
N PHE A 40 -11.89 5.11 -0.78
CA PHE A 40 -12.67 6.11 -0.04
C PHE A 40 -13.95 6.50 -0.78
N ALA A 41 -13.86 6.77 -2.09
CA ALA A 41 -15.01 7.17 -2.89
C ALA A 41 -16.09 6.08 -2.99
N ASN A 42 -15.72 4.82 -2.78
CA ASN A 42 -16.61 3.67 -2.91
C ASN A 42 -16.77 2.89 -1.59
N CYS A 43 -16.51 3.53 -0.44
CA CYS A 43 -16.61 2.84 0.84
C CYS A 43 -18.08 2.57 1.21
N GLN A 44 -18.40 1.30 1.45
CA GLN A 44 -19.74 0.81 1.83
C GLN A 44 -19.64 -0.15 3.02
N LEU A 45 -18.56 -0.07 3.79
CA LEU A 45 -18.33 -0.94 4.93
C LEU A 45 -19.14 -0.47 6.14
N GLU A 46 -19.51 -1.42 7.00
CA GLU A 46 -20.03 -1.13 8.34
C GLU A 46 -19.00 -0.32 9.16
N PRO A 47 -19.42 0.56 10.10
CA PRO A 47 -18.54 1.52 10.76
C PRO A 47 -17.27 0.95 11.40
N ALA A 48 -17.36 -0.25 11.99
CA ALA A 48 -16.19 -0.90 12.59
C ALA A 48 -15.17 -1.40 11.54
N ALA A 49 -15.67 -1.98 10.44
CA ALA A 49 -14.82 -2.42 9.33
C ALA A 49 -14.24 -1.22 8.56
N ASP A 50 -15.02 -0.15 8.45
CA ASP A 50 -14.61 1.11 7.87
C ASP A 50 -13.46 1.76 8.66
N ALA A 51 -13.57 1.88 9.99
CA ALA A 51 -12.52 2.43 10.83
C ALA A 51 -11.22 1.60 10.73
N ALA A 52 -11.32 0.27 10.69
CA ALA A 52 -10.17 -0.61 10.50
C ALA A 52 -9.52 -0.42 9.11
N LEU A 53 -10.32 -0.23 8.06
CA LEU A 53 -9.81 0.04 6.71
C LEU A 53 -9.14 1.41 6.63
N HIS A 54 -9.78 2.46 7.15
CA HIS A 54 -9.29 3.83 7.08
C HIS A 54 -7.89 3.99 7.69
N GLY A 55 -7.58 3.30 8.78
CA GLY A 55 -6.23 3.29 9.36
C GLY A 55 -5.17 2.72 8.40
N LEU A 56 -5.47 1.61 7.72
CA LEU A 56 -4.58 1.04 6.71
C LEU A 56 -4.40 1.98 5.51
N LEU A 57 -5.50 2.58 5.04
CA LEU A 57 -5.48 3.50 3.90
C LEU A 57 -4.66 4.76 4.20
N ALA A 58 -4.76 5.31 5.41
CA ALA A 58 -3.92 6.41 5.84
C ALA A 58 -2.43 6.04 5.87
N GLN A 59 -2.08 4.86 6.39
CA GLN A 59 -0.70 4.38 6.39
C GLN A 59 -0.15 4.16 4.97
N LEU A 60 -0.99 3.67 4.04
CA LEU A 60 -0.62 3.55 2.62
C LEU A 60 -0.33 4.91 1.98
N LEU A 61 -1.14 5.93 2.27
CA LEU A 61 -0.93 7.29 1.77
C LEU A 61 0.34 7.92 2.34
N GLN A 62 0.63 7.70 3.62
CA GLN A 62 1.89 8.15 4.23
C GLN A 62 3.10 7.53 3.55
N GLY A 63 3.08 6.21 3.32
CA GLY A 63 4.14 5.51 2.61
C GLY A 63 4.28 5.96 1.15
N ALA A 64 3.17 6.23 0.45
CA ALA A 64 3.19 6.78 -0.90
C ALA A 64 3.81 8.18 -0.94
N ALA A 65 3.45 9.07 -0.01
CA ALA A 65 4.03 10.40 0.09
C ALA A 65 5.54 10.35 0.38
N ALA A 66 5.97 9.44 1.26
CA ALA A 66 7.38 9.20 1.55
C ALA A 66 8.16 8.71 0.32
N LEU A 67 7.64 7.71 -0.40
CA LEU A 67 8.23 7.22 -1.67
C LEU A 67 8.39 8.34 -2.71
N ARG A 68 7.40 9.22 -2.80
CA ARG A 68 7.38 10.33 -3.76
C ARG A 68 8.42 11.40 -3.42
N ARG A 69 8.69 11.60 -2.13
CA ARG A 69 9.70 12.52 -1.60
C ARG A 69 11.11 11.97 -1.79
N ASP A 70 11.32 10.73 -1.39
CA ASP A 70 12.60 10.04 -1.45
C ASP A 70 12.36 8.52 -1.60
N PRO A 71 12.78 7.90 -2.73
CA PRO A 71 12.67 6.46 -2.94
C PRO A 71 13.37 5.60 -1.87
N ALA A 72 14.36 6.16 -1.18
CA ALA A 72 15.13 5.50 -0.13
C ALA A 72 14.61 5.81 1.29
N ALA A 73 13.50 6.53 1.43
CA ALA A 73 12.98 6.89 2.73
C ALA A 73 12.57 5.64 3.55
N ASP A 74 13.04 5.58 4.79
CA ASP A 74 12.76 4.47 5.72
C ASP A 74 11.26 4.32 6.03
N ASP A 75 10.47 5.39 5.83
CA ASP A 75 9.02 5.43 6.01
C ASP A 75 8.24 5.23 4.69
N GLY A 76 8.90 4.95 3.56
CA GLY A 76 8.30 4.71 2.25
C GLY A 76 7.78 3.28 2.05
N MET A 77 8.53 2.48 1.28
CA MET A 77 8.18 1.08 0.99
C MET A 77 7.96 0.24 2.26
N PRO A 78 8.76 0.36 3.35
CA PRO A 78 8.50 -0.38 4.59
C PRO A 78 7.10 -0.15 5.18
N SER A 79 6.61 1.10 5.20
CA SER A 79 5.27 1.43 5.68
C SER A 79 4.17 0.81 4.81
N VAL A 80 4.35 0.84 3.49
CA VAL A 80 3.42 0.23 2.53
C VAL A 80 3.34 -1.29 2.74
N LEU A 81 4.49 -1.95 2.91
CA LEU A 81 4.55 -3.40 3.19
C LEU A 81 3.87 -3.74 4.52
N ALA A 82 4.11 -2.95 5.57
CA ALA A 82 3.49 -3.15 6.88
C ALA A 82 1.96 -3.03 6.83
N ALA A 83 1.43 -2.03 6.12
CA ALA A 83 -0.01 -1.87 5.94
C ALA A 83 -0.63 -3.09 5.21
N LEU A 84 0.00 -3.53 4.11
CA LEU A 84 -0.48 -4.69 3.35
C LEU A 84 -0.38 -6.02 4.12
N ALA A 85 0.60 -6.17 5.00
CA ALA A 85 0.72 -7.34 5.88
C ALA A 85 -0.35 -7.37 7.00
N SER A 86 -0.92 -6.21 7.35
CA SER A 86 -1.98 -6.11 8.38
C SER A 86 -3.37 -6.40 7.83
N TYR A 87 -3.61 -6.10 6.55
CA TYR A 87 -4.92 -6.29 5.90
C TYR A 87 -5.55 -7.69 6.09
N PRO A 88 -4.91 -8.83 5.76
CA PRO A 88 -5.54 -10.14 5.88
C PRO A 88 -5.89 -10.53 7.32
N ARG A 89 -5.19 -9.96 8.30
CA ARG A 89 -5.44 -10.21 9.73
C ARG A 89 -6.69 -9.47 10.21
N LEU A 90 -6.93 -8.26 9.69
CA LEU A 90 -8.07 -7.44 10.05
C LEU A 90 -9.37 -7.88 9.36
N PHE A 91 -9.26 -8.37 8.12
CA PHE A 91 -10.42 -8.74 7.30
C PHE A 91 -10.63 -10.25 7.14
N LEU A 92 -9.78 -11.07 7.78
CA LEU A 92 -9.80 -12.54 7.67
C LEU A 92 -9.82 -13.03 6.21
N ASP A 93 -9.13 -12.31 5.33
CA ASP A 93 -9.08 -12.61 3.89
C ASP A 93 -8.14 -13.81 3.64
N THR A 94 -8.72 -15.01 3.60
CA THR A 94 -7.99 -16.26 3.37
C THR A 94 -7.48 -16.40 1.94
N GLN A 95 -7.97 -15.57 1.01
CA GLN A 95 -7.51 -15.53 -0.38
C GLN A 95 -6.36 -14.53 -0.58
N TRP A 96 -5.97 -13.81 0.47
CA TRP A 96 -4.89 -12.86 0.42
C TRP A 96 -3.55 -13.54 0.17
N ARG A 97 -2.96 -13.23 -1.00
CA ARG A 97 -1.61 -13.69 -1.35
C ARG A 97 -0.58 -12.78 -0.71
N THR A 98 0.26 -13.33 0.16
CA THR A 98 1.40 -12.60 0.75
C THR A 98 2.30 -12.02 -0.35
N LEU A 99 2.99 -10.94 -0.03
CA LEU A 99 3.94 -10.33 -0.95
C LEU A 99 5.17 -11.25 -1.09
N PRO A 100 5.71 -11.41 -2.31
CA PRO A 100 6.86 -12.26 -2.57
C PRO A 100 8.10 -11.75 -1.84
#